data_AF-A0A1I5JD57-F1
#
_entry.id   AF-A0A1I5JD57-F1
#
_cell.length_a   1.000
_cell.length_b   1.000
_cell.length_c   1.000
_cell.angle_alpha   90.00
_cell.angle_beta   90.00
_cell.angle_gamma   90.00
#
_symmetry.space_group_name_H-M   'P 1'
#
loop_
_entity.id
_entity.type
_entity.pdbx_description
1 polymer ?
#
loop_
_entity_poly.entity_id
_entity_poly.type
_entity_poly.pdbx_seq_one_letter_code
_entity_poly.pdbx_strand_id
1 'polypeptide(L)'
;MKRLLLVLFTSCAMLTAHAQCGTENTAFKSGEFLSYDLYFNWKFVWMKVGTASMSIVQSTYNGKPAFRSSLITRGNSKLDNYFVMRDTLLCYTNLDLSPLYFRKGAREGKRYYVDELWYTYPNTNCHLRMHRIDHDGDVHWKDAEYKDCIYDMMSIFLRARNFDASKLKVGENIPMPISDARHLSNSWLKFTGKTTIKMRNSSAKFRCLTFSFIEREDGKNHELIRFFVTDDKNHLPVRLDLFLSFGSAKCYLTGFKGLRNDMTSKVE
;
A
#
# COMPACT_ATOMS: atom_id res chain seq x y z
N MET A 1 -44.75 46.84 -31.10
CA MET A 1 -43.83 45.68 -31.23
C MET A 1 -42.65 45.87 -30.29
N LYS A 2 -42.65 45.22 -29.12
CA LYS A 2 -41.45 45.12 -28.26
C LYS A 2 -41.40 43.68 -27.75
N ARG A 3 -40.52 42.88 -28.35
CA ARG A 3 -40.26 41.49 -27.97
C ARG A 3 -39.46 41.51 -26.67
N LEU A 4 -40.04 40.99 -25.59
CA LEU A 4 -39.35 40.80 -24.31
C LEU A 4 -38.50 39.52 -24.45
N LEU A 5 -37.18 39.66 -24.57
CA LEU A 5 -36.26 38.53 -24.63
C LEU A 5 -36.05 37.99 -23.22
N LEU A 6 -36.42 36.73 -23.04
CA LEU A 6 -36.20 35.91 -21.85
C LEU A 6 -34.70 35.58 -21.75
N VAL A 7 -33.99 36.08 -20.74
CA VAL A 7 -32.62 35.65 -20.43
C VAL A 7 -32.70 34.59 -19.34
N LEU A 8 -32.55 33.33 -19.75
CA LEU A 8 -32.44 32.18 -18.86
C LEU A 8 -31.02 32.18 -18.25
N PHE A 9 -30.89 32.62 -17.00
CA PHE A 9 -29.65 32.52 -16.23
C PHE A 9 -29.41 31.04 -15.87
N THR A 10 -28.74 30.30 -16.75
CA THR A 10 -28.18 28.99 -16.41
C THR A 10 -26.98 29.20 -15.50
N SER A 11 -27.21 29.14 -14.19
CA SER A 11 -26.14 29.03 -13.19
C SER A 11 -25.39 27.73 -13.42
N CYS A 12 -24.32 27.79 -14.22
CA CYS A 12 -23.33 26.74 -14.32
C CYS A 12 -22.61 26.69 -12.97
N ALA A 13 -23.09 25.87 -12.05
CA ALA A 13 -22.35 25.53 -10.84
C ALA A 13 -21.06 24.89 -11.30
N MET A 14 -19.96 25.65 -11.26
CA MET A 14 -18.63 25.10 -11.42
C MET A 14 -18.42 24.15 -10.26
N LEU A 15 -18.66 22.86 -10.50
CA LEU A 15 -18.13 21.79 -9.67
C LEU A 15 -16.61 21.92 -9.80
N THR A 16 -15.99 22.59 -8.83
CA THR A 16 -14.57 22.46 -8.61
C THR A 16 -14.32 21.00 -8.29
N ALA A 17 -13.94 20.23 -9.32
CA ALA A 17 -13.44 18.88 -9.15
C ALA A 17 -12.15 19.01 -8.35
N HIS A 18 -12.25 18.94 -7.02
CA HIS A 18 -11.09 18.75 -6.18
C HIS A 18 -10.50 17.41 -6.59
N ALA A 19 -9.27 17.41 -7.08
CA ALA A 19 -8.45 16.21 -7.03
C ALA A 19 -8.22 15.87 -5.55
N GLN A 20 -9.19 15.21 -4.93
CA GLN A 20 -9.03 14.63 -3.61
C GLN A 20 -8.23 13.36 -3.80
N CYS A 21 -6.95 13.39 -3.47
CA CYS A 21 -6.12 12.17 -3.34
C CYS A 21 -6.69 11.17 -2.32
N GLY A 22 -7.71 11.60 -1.56
CA GLY A 22 -8.41 10.76 -0.63
C GLY A 22 -9.36 9.75 -1.28
N THR A 23 -9.70 8.73 -0.51
CA THR A 23 -10.76 7.78 -0.76
C THR A 23 -11.47 7.48 0.55
N GLU A 24 -12.77 7.23 0.50
CA GLU A 24 -13.52 6.85 1.69
C GLU A 24 -12.96 5.53 2.27
N ASN A 25 -12.67 5.51 3.57
CA ASN A 25 -12.25 4.30 4.25
C ASN A 25 -13.47 3.42 4.64
N THR A 26 -13.66 2.36 3.87
CA THR A 26 -14.67 1.33 4.07
C THR A 26 -14.08 -0.03 4.50
N ALA A 27 -12.75 -0.17 4.49
CA ALA A 27 -12.09 -1.46 4.64
C ALA A 27 -11.53 -1.78 6.03
N PHE A 28 -11.08 -0.76 6.77
CA PHE A 28 -10.42 -0.96 8.06
C PHE A 28 -10.82 0.09 9.10
N LYS A 29 -10.49 -0.18 10.36
CA LYS A 29 -10.72 0.76 11.47
C LYS A 29 -9.52 0.78 12.42
N SER A 30 -9.51 1.77 13.32
CA SER A 30 -8.54 1.83 14.41
C SER A 30 -8.57 0.54 15.24
N GLY A 31 -7.40 0.01 15.58
CA GLY A 31 -7.24 -1.24 16.33
C GLY A 31 -7.05 -2.48 15.45
N GLU A 32 -7.10 -2.35 14.11
CA GLU A 32 -6.77 -3.45 13.21
C GLU A 32 -5.31 -3.86 13.38
N PHE A 33 -5.07 -5.16 13.56
CA PHE A 33 -3.73 -5.72 13.70
C PHE A 33 -3.66 -7.06 12.98
N LEU A 34 -2.62 -7.23 12.16
CA LEU A 34 -2.38 -8.38 11.30
C LEU A 34 -0.99 -8.95 11.58
N SER A 35 -0.86 -10.27 11.64
CA SER A 35 0.42 -10.96 11.80
C SER A 35 0.68 -11.92 10.64
N TYR A 36 1.95 -12.04 10.27
CA TYR A 36 2.39 -12.83 9.12
C TYR A 36 3.61 -13.67 9.43
N ASP A 37 3.70 -14.82 8.80
CA ASP A 37 4.93 -15.60 8.67
C ASP A 37 5.55 -15.37 7.28
N LEU A 38 6.85 -15.11 7.27
CA LEU A 38 7.62 -14.88 6.06
C LEU A 38 8.42 -16.12 5.72
N TYR A 39 8.31 -16.54 4.46
CA TYR A 39 9.04 -17.66 3.92
C TYR A 39 9.83 -17.25 2.69
N PHE A 40 11.09 -17.63 2.64
CA PHE A 40 11.94 -17.40 1.48
C PHE A 40 12.15 -18.71 0.73
N ASN A 41 12.17 -18.66 -0.61
CA ASN A 41 12.49 -19.83 -1.41
C ASN A 41 14.01 -20.00 -1.51
N TRP A 42 14.55 -20.99 -0.78
CA TRP A 42 15.97 -21.34 -0.91
C TRP A 42 16.11 -22.57 -1.80
N LYS A 43 16.55 -22.36 -3.04
CA LYS A 43 16.62 -23.36 -4.11
C LYS A 43 15.26 -24.03 -4.36
N PHE A 44 14.98 -25.13 -3.66
CA PHE A 44 13.77 -25.94 -3.82
C PHE A 44 12.89 -26.00 -2.55
N VAL A 45 13.30 -25.35 -1.45
CA VAL A 45 12.63 -25.45 -0.14
C VAL A 45 12.19 -24.08 0.36
N TRP A 46 10.94 -23.99 0.83
CA TRP A 46 10.37 -22.80 1.46
C TRP A 46 10.66 -22.76 2.96
N MET A 47 11.63 -21.95 3.35
CA MET A 47 12.12 -21.81 4.73
C MET A 47 11.48 -20.62 5.44
N LYS A 48 11.03 -20.79 6.70
CA LYS A 48 10.52 -19.66 7.50
C LYS A 48 11.68 -18.76 7.91
N VAL A 49 11.71 -17.54 7.39
CA VAL A 49 12.81 -16.59 7.59
C VAL A 49 12.45 -15.45 8.54
N GLY A 50 11.18 -15.30 8.92
CA GLY A 50 10.78 -14.23 9.82
C GLY A 50 9.29 -14.11 10.03
N THR A 51 8.90 -13.00 10.66
CA THR A 51 7.53 -12.61 10.92
C THR A 51 7.33 -11.14 10.58
N ALA A 52 6.11 -10.74 10.22
CA ALA A 52 5.74 -9.35 10.10
C ALA A 52 4.47 -9.07 10.87
N SER A 53 4.31 -7.83 11.31
CA SER A 53 3.07 -7.36 11.90
C SER A 53 2.70 -6.00 11.33
N MET A 54 1.43 -5.85 10.96
CA MET A 54 0.86 -4.57 10.57
C MET A 54 -0.15 -4.13 11.61
N SER A 55 -0.17 -2.85 11.96
CA SER A 55 -1.19 -2.28 12.85
C SER A 55 -1.66 -0.92 12.37
N ILE A 56 -2.95 -0.65 12.52
CA ILE A 56 -3.58 0.63 12.20
C ILE A 56 -4.25 1.17 13.45
N VAL A 57 -3.93 2.40 13.82
CA VAL A 57 -4.56 3.11 14.93
C VAL A 57 -4.96 4.52 14.50
N GLN A 58 -6.06 5.02 15.02
CA GLN A 58 -6.38 6.44 14.93
C GLN A 58 -5.44 7.22 15.87
N SER A 59 -4.90 8.31 15.37
CA SER A 59 -3.90 9.16 16.01
C SER A 59 -4.17 10.61 15.60
N THR A 60 -3.25 11.50 15.97
CA THR A 60 -3.15 12.86 15.42
C THR A 60 -1.84 13.04 14.65
N TYR A 61 -1.88 13.85 13.61
CA TYR A 61 -0.70 14.35 12.90
C TYR A 61 -0.83 15.87 12.75
N ASN A 62 0.15 16.63 13.24
CA ASN A 62 0.11 18.10 13.31
C ASN A 62 -1.22 18.65 13.87
N GLY A 63 -1.71 18.04 14.96
CA GLY A 63 -2.94 18.43 15.65
C GLY A 63 -4.26 18.02 14.95
N LYS A 64 -4.21 17.38 13.78
CA LYS A 64 -5.41 16.93 13.04
C LYS A 64 -5.61 15.41 13.18
N PRO A 65 -6.86 14.90 13.19
CA PRO A 65 -7.13 13.47 13.18
C PRO A 65 -6.49 12.76 11.97
N ALA A 66 -5.88 11.61 12.23
CA ALA A 66 -5.15 10.84 11.23
C ALA A 66 -5.24 9.34 11.55
N PHE A 67 -5.02 8.50 10.55
CA PHE A 67 -4.62 7.11 10.79
C PHE A 67 -3.10 7.03 10.84
N ARG A 68 -2.58 6.25 11.78
CA ARG A 68 -1.18 5.84 11.84
C ARG A 68 -1.11 4.34 11.61
N SER A 69 -0.43 3.96 10.54
CA SER A 69 -0.20 2.58 10.16
C SER A 69 1.27 2.26 10.32
N SER A 70 1.58 1.11 10.91
CA SER A 70 2.95 0.62 11.03
C SER A 70 3.07 -0.81 10.56
N LEU A 71 4.12 -1.10 9.80
CA LEU A 71 4.51 -2.45 9.40
C LEU A 71 5.91 -2.71 9.95
N ILE A 72 6.05 -3.78 10.74
CA ILE A 72 7.32 -4.18 11.32
C ILE A 72 7.63 -5.58 10.82
N THR A 73 8.80 -5.77 10.22
CA THR A 73 9.32 -7.09 9.85
C THR A 73 10.47 -7.46 10.79
N ARG A 74 10.49 -8.73 11.19
CA ARG A 74 11.54 -9.30 12.04
C ARG A 74 12.05 -10.56 11.39
N GLY A 75 13.33 -10.58 11.04
CA GLY A 75 14.03 -11.78 10.59
C GLY A 75 14.29 -12.78 11.71
N ASN A 76 14.55 -14.02 11.33
CA ASN A 76 15.01 -15.08 12.21
C ASN A 76 16.53 -14.99 12.37
N SER A 77 17.00 -14.65 13.57
CA SER A 77 18.43 -14.46 13.87
C SER A 77 19.31 -15.65 13.48
N LYS A 78 18.77 -16.88 13.48
CA LYS A 78 19.51 -18.08 13.05
C LYS A 78 19.78 -18.14 11.54
N LEU A 79 19.00 -17.40 10.75
CA LEU A 79 19.08 -17.35 9.29
C LEU A 79 19.65 -16.01 8.78
N ASP A 80 20.06 -15.11 9.67
CA ASP A 80 20.63 -13.80 9.34
C ASP A 80 21.87 -13.90 8.43
N ASN A 81 22.65 -14.99 8.53
CA ASN A 81 23.82 -15.19 7.66
C ASN A 81 23.45 -15.34 6.18
N TYR A 82 22.19 -15.68 5.89
CA TYR A 82 21.69 -15.90 4.53
C TYR A 82 20.69 -14.83 4.10
N PHE A 83 19.87 -14.31 5.02
CA PHE A 83 18.86 -13.30 4.72
C PHE A 83 18.54 -12.44 5.96
N VAL A 84 18.96 -11.17 5.94
CA VAL A 84 18.53 -10.16 6.92
C VAL A 84 17.48 -9.26 6.28
N MET A 85 16.28 -9.25 6.85
CA MET A 85 15.24 -8.26 6.53
C MET A 85 14.58 -7.80 7.84
N ARG A 86 14.83 -6.54 8.20
CA ARG A 86 14.32 -5.91 9.42
C ARG A 86 13.93 -4.49 9.10
N ASP A 87 12.65 -4.34 8.80
CA ASP A 87 12.11 -3.09 8.30
C ASP A 87 11.06 -2.59 9.27
N THR A 88 11.04 -1.27 9.44
CA THR A 88 10.01 -0.55 10.16
C THR A 88 9.49 0.53 9.24
N LEU A 89 8.26 0.34 8.78
CA LEU A 89 7.54 1.31 7.99
C LEU A 89 6.48 1.97 8.88
N LEU A 90 6.37 3.27 8.76
CA LEU A 90 5.38 4.10 9.44
C LEU A 90 4.74 5.00 8.40
N CYS A 91 3.43 5.09 8.42
CA CYS A 91 2.66 5.91 7.50
C CYS A 91 1.56 6.63 8.28
N TYR A 92 1.38 7.91 8.00
CA TYR A 92 0.24 8.69 8.44
C TYR A 92 -0.60 9.08 7.23
N THR A 93 -1.90 8.91 7.35
CA THR A 93 -2.87 9.44 6.39
C THR A 93 -3.91 10.27 7.12
N ASN A 94 -4.58 11.20 6.43
CA ASN A 94 -5.83 11.74 6.97
C ASN A 94 -6.91 10.63 7.02
N LEU A 95 -8.10 10.95 7.52
CA LEU A 95 -9.19 9.97 7.64
C LEU A 95 -9.74 9.52 6.27
N ASP A 96 -9.57 10.35 5.24
CA ASP A 96 -9.87 10.03 3.84
C ASP A 96 -8.66 9.40 3.11
N LEU A 97 -7.67 8.89 3.83
CA LEU A 97 -6.53 8.13 3.28
C LEU A 97 -5.58 8.88 2.33
N SER A 98 -5.63 10.22 2.26
CA SER A 98 -4.54 11.00 1.65
C SER A 98 -3.29 10.89 2.53
N PRO A 99 -2.10 10.56 1.97
CA PRO A 99 -0.88 10.48 2.74
C PRO A 99 -0.47 11.84 3.33
N LEU A 100 0.13 11.79 4.52
CA LEU A 100 0.62 12.97 5.25
C LEU A 100 2.11 12.85 5.55
N TYR A 101 2.54 11.64 5.92
CA TYR A 101 3.94 11.33 6.21
C TYR A 101 4.20 9.84 6.05
N PHE A 102 5.38 9.51 5.55
CA PHE A 102 5.89 8.14 5.50
C PHE A 102 7.33 8.10 5.97
N ARG A 103 7.70 7.01 6.65
CA ARG A 103 9.07 6.68 7.00
C ARG A 103 9.29 5.19 6.86
N LYS A 104 10.35 4.80 6.16
CA LYS A 104 10.88 3.44 6.11
C LYS A 104 12.30 3.45 6.66
N GLY A 105 12.54 2.71 7.73
CA GLY A 105 13.89 2.30 8.11
C GLY A 105 14.06 0.84 7.78
N ALA A 106 14.98 0.50 6.89
CA ALA A 106 15.15 -0.87 6.40
C ALA A 106 16.57 -1.35 6.57
N ARG A 107 16.70 -2.57 7.12
CA ARG A 107 17.97 -3.29 7.21
C ARG A 107 17.87 -4.54 6.36
N GLU A 108 18.48 -4.47 5.19
CA GLU A 108 18.47 -5.52 4.17
C GLU A 108 19.92 -5.99 3.95
N GLY A 109 20.22 -7.22 4.39
CA GLY A 109 21.61 -7.70 4.46
C GLY A 109 22.48 -6.84 5.39
N LYS A 110 23.55 -6.27 4.83
CA LYS A 110 24.45 -5.33 5.55
C LYS A 110 23.99 -3.87 5.45
N ARG A 111 23.07 -3.57 4.53
CA ARG A 111 22.67 -2.19 4.22
C ARG A 111 21.58 -1.75 5.18
N TYR A 112 21.75 -0.59 5.79
CA TYR A 112 20.70 0.11 6.53
C TYR A 112 20.45 1.45 5.87
N TYR A 113 19.21 1.78 5.56
CA TYR A 113 18.86 3.08 4.99
C TYR A 113 17.53 3.58 5.59
N VAL A 114 17.31 4.88 5.48
CA VAL A 114 16.08 5.54 5.92
C VAL A 114 15.52 6.36 4.77
N ASP A 115 14.27 6.14 4.43
CA ASP A 115 13.50 6.97 3.50
C ASP A 115 12.38 7.66 4.27
N GLU A 116 12.17 8.94 4.01
CA GLU A 116 11.08 9.73 4.56
C GLU A 116 10.44 10.61 3.50
N LEU A 117 9.11 10.74 3.61
CA LEU A 117 8.28 11.51 2.70
C LEU A 117 7.31 12.36 3.51
N TRP A 118 7.23 13.65 3.21
CA TRP A 118 6.20 14.55 3.76
C TRP A 118 5.32 15.06 2.62
N TYR A 119 4.01 15.00 2.85
CA TYR A 119 3.00 15.35 1.85
C TYR A 119 2.28 16.64 2.25
N THR A 120 2.11 17.53 1.28
CA THR A 120 1.23 18.69 1.39
C THR A 120 0.43 18.87 0.11
N TYR A 121 -0.71 19.55 0.19
CA TYR A 121 -1.66 19.67 -0.93
C TYR A 121 -2.07 21.12 -1.24
N PRO A 122 -1.13 22.06 -1.46
CA PRO A 122 -1.49 23.40 -1.88
C PRO A 122 -2.12 23.38 -3.28
N ASN A 123 -3.19 24.16 -3.49
CA ASN A 123 -3.87 24.27 -4.78
C ASN A 123 -4.25 22.91 -5.40
N THR A 124 -4.55 21.89 -4.57
CA THR A 124 -4.86 20.51 -4.97
C THR A 124 -3.72 19.69 -5.59
N ASN A 125 -2.52 20.26 -5.75
CA ASN A 125 -1.34 19.52 -6.24
C ASN A 125 -0.67 18.76 -5.11
N CYS A 126 -0.08 17.60 -5.40
CA CYS A 126 0.70 16.83 -4.45
C CYS A 126 2.13 17.37 -4.37
N HIS A 127 2.46 18.05 -3.28
CA HIS A 127 3.82 18.43 -2.96
C HIS A 127 4.47 17.37 -2.06
N LEU A 128 5.64 16.90 -2.48
CA LEU A 128 6.39 15.86 -1.82
C LEU A 128 7.77 16.39 -1.44
N ARG A 129 8.03 16.45 -0.13
CA ARG A 129 9.40 16.60 0.38
C ARG A 129 9.94 15.21 0.68
N MET A 130 11.09 14.90 0.13
CA MET A 130 11.75 13.60 0.20
C MET A 130 13.07 13.75 0.97
N HIS A 131 13.33 12.81 1.85
CA HIS A 131 14.58 12.70 2.58
C HIS A 131 15.06 11.26 2.57
N ARG A 132 16.34 11.07 2.32
CA ARG A 132 16.98 9.76 2.37
C ARG A 132 18.30 9.82 3.08
N ILE A 133 18.54 8.82 3.91
CA ILE A 133 19.84 8.50 4.50
C ILE A 133 20.29 7.17 3.91
N ASP A 134 21.35 7.20 3.10
CA ASP A 134 21.92 6.01 2.50
C ASP A 134 22.76 5.19 3.49
N HIS A 135 23.16 3.99 3.07
CA HIS A 135 23.88 3.06 3.95
C HIS A 135 25.20 3.59 4.48
N ASP A 136 25.88 4.40 3.67
CA ASP A 136 27.17 4.99 4.01
C ASP A 136 27.02 6.27 4.84
N GLY A 137 25.79 6.68 5.15
CA GLY A 137 25.46 7.84 5.98
C GLY A 137 25.14 9.12 5.20
N ASP A 138 25.29 9.10 3.88
CA ASP A 138 24.98 10.24 3.01
C ASP A 138 23.50 10.64 3.10
N VAL A 139 23.27 11.96 3.16
CA VAL A 139 21.94 12.55 3.35
C VAL A 139 21.51 13.29 2.09
N HIS A 140 20.31 12.98 1.61
CA HIS A 140 19.73 13.56 0.40
C HIS A 140 18.37 14.17 0.68
N TRP A 141 18.14 15.37 0.13
CA TRP A 141 16.86 16.06 0.17
C TRP A 141 16.40 16.40 -1.24
N LYS A 142 15.10 16.29 -1.48
CA LYS A 142 14.48 16.67 -2.74
C LYS A 142 13.05 17.12 -2.50
N ASP A 143 12.63 18.15 -3.21
CA ASP A 143 11.24 18.59 -3.24
C ASP A 143 10.71 18.42 -4.67
N ALA A 144 9.45 18.01 -4.79
CA ALA A 144 8.77 17.87 -6.06
C ALA A 144 7.28 18.19 -5.92
N GLU A 145 6.70 18.66 -7.00
CA GLU A 145 5.27 18.94 -7.12
C GLU A 145 4.70 18.13 -8.28
N TYR A 146 3.55 17.51 -8.04
CA TYR A 146 2.86 16.67 -9.00
C TYR A 146 1.39 17.09 -9.09
N LYS A 147 0.87 17.13 -10.32
CA LYS A 147 -0.57 17.32 -10.53
C LYS A 147 -1.38 16.09 -10.14
N ASP A 148 -0.76 14.92 -10.28
CA ASP A 148 -1.33 13.64 -9.86
C ASP A 148 -1.06 13.35 -8.39
N CYS A 149 -1.89 12.51 -7.80
CA CYS A 149 -1.72 12.04 -6.44
C CYS A 149 -0.60 11.01 -6.36
N ILE A 150 0.43 11.34 -5.57
CA ILE A 150 1.55 10.44 -5.29
C ILE A 150 1.35 9.78 -3.93
N TYR A 151 1.77 8.53 -3.82
CA TYR A 151 1.64 7.74 -2.60
C TYR A 151 2.98 7.12 -2.19
N ASP A 152 3.02 6.63 -0.97
CA ASP A 152 4.06 5.70 -0.50
C ASP A 152 3.48 4.28 -0.53
N MET A 153 4.35 3.28 -0.34
CA MET A 153 3.95 1.87 -0.41
C MET A 153 2.90 1.47 0.64
N MET A 154 2.84 2.14 1.79
CA MET A 154 1.85 1.87 2.84
C MET A 154 0.54 2.62 2.56
N SER A 155 0.58 3.91 2.24
CA SER A 155 -0.65 4.68 1.96
C SER A 155 -1.39 4.17 0.74
N ILE A 156 -0.66 3.77 -0.32
CA ILE A 156 -1.32 3.18 -1.50
C ILE A 156 -1.94 1.82 -1.19
N PHE A 157 -1.31 1.03 -0.32
CA PHE A 157 -1.86 -0.23 0.13
C PHE A 157 -3.18 -0.01 0.92
N LEU A 158 -3.22 0.98 1.82
CA LEU A 158 -4.45 1.34 2.53
C LEU A 158 -5.53 1.82 1.57
N ARG A 159 -5.18 2.66 0.59
CA ARG A 159 -6.10 3.14 -0.44
C ARG A 159 -6.66 1.99 -1.30
N ALA A 160 -5.80 1.09 -1.77
CA ALA A 160 -6.19 -0.03 -2.62
C ALA A 160 -7.19 -0.99 -1.96
N ARG A 161 -7.14 -1.12 -0.62
CA ARG A 161 -8.14 -1.89 0.13
C ARG A 161 -9.55 -1.31 0.06
N ASN A 162 -9.75 -0.10 -0.47
CA ASN A 162 -11.06 0.53 -0.56
C ASN A 162 -11.63 0.53 -1.98
N PHE A 163 -10.99 -0.14 -2.93
CA PHE A 163 -11.53 -0.23 -4.28
C PHE A 163 -12.67 -1.22 -4.39
N ASP A 164 -13.65 -0.86 -5.21
CA ASP A 164 -14.74 -1.73 -5.59
C ASP A 164 -14.28 -2.67 -6.70
N ALA A 165 -13.80 -3.85 -6.32
CA ALA A 165 -13.31 -4.85 -7.26
C ALA A 165 -14.42 -5.50 -8.11
N SER A 166 -15.70 -5.31 -7.79
CA SER A 166 -16.81 -5.87 -8.57
C SER A 166 -16.89 -5.27 -9.98
N LYS A 167 -16.32 -4.08 -10.16
CA LYS A 167 -16.27 -3.35 -11.44
C LYS A 167 -15.04 -3.67 -12.28
N LEU A 168 -14.03 -4.33 -11.70
CA LEU A 168 -12.76 -4.56 -12.36
C LEU A 168 -12.82 -5.76 -13.30
N LYS A 169 -12.21 -5.60 -14.48
CA LYS A 169 -12.02 -6.69 -15.44
C LYS A 169 -10.65 -7.32 -15.28
N VAL A 170 -10.56 -8.63 -15.50
CA VAL A 170 -9.26 -9.30 -15.50
C VAL A 170 -8.36 -8.67 -16.56
N GLY A 171 -7.15 -8.28 -16.15
CA GLY A 171 -6.18 -7.58 -16.97
C GLY A 171 -6.21 -6.06 -16.87
N GLU A 172 -7.21 -5.48 -16.18
CA GLU A 172 -7.33 -4.04 -15.97
C GLU A 172 -6.20 -3.50 -15.09
N ASN A 173 -5.59 -2.40 -15.52
CA ASN A 173 -4.51 -1.72 -14.82
C ASN A 173 -5.05 -0.48 -14.11
N ILE A 174 -4.73 -0.35 -12.83
CA ILE A 174 -5.05 0.82 -12.00
C ILE A 174 -3.72 1.52 -11.69
N PRO A 175 -3.47 2.73 -12.23
CA PRO A 175 -2.23 3.46 -11.98
C PRO A 175 -2.00 3.68 -10.48
N MET A 176 -0.78 3.39 -10.02
CA MET A 176 -0.32 3.53 -8.64
C MET A 176 1.07 4.16 -8.63
N PRO A 177 1.22 5.47 -8.87
CA PRO A 177 2.51 6.12 -8.78
C PRO A 177 2.97 6.14 -7.31
N ILE A 178 4.12 5.52 -7.02
CA ILE A 178 4.70 5.43 -5.68
C ILE A 178 6.02 6.18 -5.67
N SER A 179 6.31 6.89 -4.58
CA SER A 179 7.66 7.37 -4.31
C SER A 179 8.34 6.55 -3.22
N ASP A 180 9.64 6.29 -3.40
CA ASP A 180 10.54 5.65 -2.45
C ASP A 180 11.57 6.64 -1.86
N ALA A 181 11.25 7.94 -1.89
CA ALA A 181 12.14 9.07 -1.55
C ALA A 181 13.34 9.29 -2.49
N ARG A 182 13.60 8.37 -3.45
CA ARG A 182 14.63 8.55 -4.47
C ARG A 182 14.01 8.89 -5.83
N HIS A 183 12.99 8.14 -6.22
CA HIS A 183 12.33 8.24 -7.50
C HIS A 183 10.80 8.17 -7.36
N LEU A 184 10.13 8.44 -8.46
CA LEU A 184 8.72 8.14 -8.63
C LEU A 184 8.62 6.96 -9.60
N SER A 185 8.02 5.87 -9.14
CA SER A 185 7.85 4.65 -9.93
C SER A 185 6.73 4.79 -10.96
N ASN A 186 6.96 4.29 -12.16
CA ASN A 186 5.90 4.07 -13.14
C ASN A 186 5.24 2.71 -12.86
N SER A 187 4.28 2.69 -11.94
CA SER A 187 3.69 1.46 -11.43
C SER A 187 2.17 1.43 -11.43
N TRP A 188 1.60 0.24 -11.41
CA TRP A 188 0.16 0.00 -11.39
C TRP A 188 -0.19 -1.33 -10.70
N LEU A 189 -1.44 -1.43 -10.23
CA LEU A 189 -2.04 -2.71 -9.87
C LEU A 189 -2.77 -3.28 -11.08
N LYS A 190 -2.48 -4.53 -11.42
CA LYS A 190 -3.21 -5.29 -12.42
C LYS A 190 -4.13 -6.29 -11.73
N PHE A 191 -5.43 -6.23 -11.97
CA PHE A 191 -6.36 -7.23 -11.46
C PHE A 191 -6.21 -8.54 -12.24
N THR A 192 -5.86 -9.64 -11.58
CA THR A 192 -5.61 -10.93 -12.23
C THR A 192 -6.73 -11.95 -11.99
N GLY A 193 -7.83 -11.54 -11.33
CA GLY A 193 -9.02 -12.37 -11.13
C GLY A 193 -9.20 -12.86 -9.70
N LYS A 194 -10.05 -13.88 -9.54
CA LYS A 194 -10.45 -14.44 -8.25
C LYS A 194 -9.83 -15.82 -8.05
N THR A 195 -9.48 -16.16 -6.81
CA THR A 195 -8.93 -17.47 -6.45
C THR A 195 -9.28 -17.83 -5.01
N THR A 196 -9.14 -19.09 -4.64
CA THR A 196 -9.29 -19.53 -3.24
C THR A 196 -7.91 -19.88 -2.68
N ILE A 197 -7.50 -19.17 -1.63
CA ILE A 197 -6.21 -19.40 -0.96
C ILE A 197 -6.42 -20.24 0.30
N LYS A 198 -5.79 -21.41 0.35
CA LYS A 198 -5.60 -22.19 1.57
C LYS A 198 -4.42 -21.62 2.35
N MET A 199 -4.62 -21.35 3.64
CA MET A 199 -3.57 -20.87 4.52
C MET A 199 -2.55 -21.97 4.81
N ARG A 200 -1.25 -21.63 4.83
CA ARG A 200 -0.17 -22.63 4.89
C ARG A 200 -0.25 -23.52 6.14
N ASN A 201 -0.49 -22.91 7.29
CA ASN A 201 -0.46 -23.58 8.60
C ASN A 201 -1.87 -23.73 9.21
N SER A 202 -2.92 -23.76 8.38
CA SER A 202 -4.31 -23.86 8.83
C SER A 202 -5.18 -24.58 7.79
N SER A 203 -6.31 -25.14 8.21
CA SER A 203 -7.36 -25.62 7.30
C SER A 203 -8.14 -24.48 6.64
N ALA A 204 -8.03 -23.25 7.17
CA ALA A 204 -8.77 -22.09 6.67
C ALA A 204 -8.47 -21.81 5.19
N LYS A 205 -9.55 -21.55 4.45
CA LYS A 205 -9.52 -21.08 3.06
C LYS A 205 -10.22 -19.74 2.97
N PHE A 206 -9.77 -18.89 2.05
CA PHE A 206 -10.38 -17.59 1.78
C PHE A 206 -10.61 -17.43 0.29
N ARG A 207 -11.82 -17.01 -0.10
CA ARG A 207 -12.04 -16.43 -1.43
C ARG A 207 -11.27 -15.12 -1.51
N CYS A 208 -10.47 -14.96 -2.54
CA CYS A 208 -9.55 -13.85 -2.68
C CYS A 208 -9.66 -13.20 -4.06
N LEU A 209 -9.45 -11.90 -4.08
CA LEU A 209 -9.10 -11.13 -5.25
C LEU A 209 -7.57 -11.16 -5.39
N THR A 210 -7.08 -11.32 -6.61
CA THR A 210 -5.64 -11.36 -6.90
C THR A 210 -5.22 -10.14 -7.69
N PHE A 211 -4.17 -9.47 -7.25
CA PHE A 211 -3.59 -8.30 -7.91
C PHE A 211 -2.09 -8.44 -8.06
N SER A 212 -1.56 -8.06 -9.22
CA SER A 212 -0.13 -7.94 -9.45
C SER A 212 0.26 -6.46 -9.41
N PHE A 213 1.14 -6.09 -8.49
CA PHE A 213 1.79 -4.78 -8.50
C PHE A 213 2.99 -4.83 -9.43
N ILE A 214 2.93 -4.04 -10.47
CA ILE A 214 3.88 -4.03 -11.57
C ILE A 214 4.52 -2.66 -11.65
N GLU A 215 5.83 -2.63 -11.76
CA GLU A 215 6.62 -1.43 -12.08
C GLU A 215 7.23 -1.58 -13.46
N ARG A 216 7.33 -0.46 -14.19
CA ARG A 216 8.03 -0.39 -15.46
C ARG A 216 9.36 0.35 -15.30
N GLU A 217 10.45 -0.36 -15.59
CA GLU A 217 11.82 0.15 -15.55
C GLU A 217 12.53 -0.28 -16.84
N ASP A 218 13.31 0.61 -17.47
CA ASP A 218 14.06 0.35 -18.71
C ASP A 218 13.25 -0.33 -19.83
N GLY A 219 11.98 0.09 -19.96
CA GLY A 219 11.07 -0.44 -20.96
C GLY A 219 10.47 -1.82 -20.65
N LYS A 220 10.88 -2.47 -19.55
CA LYS A 220 10.41 -3.79 -19.11
C LYS A 220 9.47 -3.70 -17.92
N ASN A 221 8.51 -4.61 -17.86
CA ASN A 221 7.55 -4.71 -16.76
C ASN A 221 8.04 -5.74 -15.75
N HIS A 222 8.12 -5.35 -14.48
CA HIS A 222 8.53 -6.17 -13.36
C HIS A 222 7.36 -6.34 -12.40
N GLU A 223 6.84 -7.56 -12.24
CA GLU A 223 5.91 -7.86 -11.17
C GLU A 223 6.71 -7.92 -9.86
N LEU A 224 6.48 -6.97 -8.96
CA LEU A 224 7.21 -6.88 -7.70
C LEU A 224 6.50 -7.65 -6.58
N ILE A 225 5.17 -7.55 -6.55
CA ILE A 225 4.34 -8.17 -5.51
C ILE A 225 3.05 -8.68 -6.12
N ARG A 226 2.66 -9.91 -5.77
CA ARG A 226 1.31 -10.41 -5.99
C ARG A 226 0.54 -10.45 -4.67
N PHE A 227 -0.55 -9.71 -4.63
CA PHE A 227 -1.44 -9.64 -3.48
C PHE A 227 -2.60 -10.62 -3.65
N PHE A 228 -2.90 -11.34 -2.57
CA PHE A 228 -4.13 -12.11 -2.43
C PHE A 228 -4.88 -11.51 -1.25
N VAL A 229 -5.92 -10.74 -1.55
CA VAL A 229 -6.77 -10.05 -0.56
C VAL A 229 -8.14 -10.71 -0.50
N THR A 230 -8.78 -10.75 0.67
CA THR A 230 -10.13 -11.33 0.81
C THR A 230 -11.12 -10.68 -0.15
N ASP A 231 -11.98 -11.48 -0.77
CA ASP A 231 -13.12 -11.04 -1.59
C ASP A 231 -14.31 -10.67 -0.67
N ASP A 232 -14.09 -9.68 0.20
CA ASP A 232 -15.05 -9.07 1.12
C ASP A 232 -14.67 -7.62 1.40
N LYS A 233 -15.51 -6.90 2.14
CA LYS A 233 -15.30 -5.47 2.41
C LYS A 233 -14.01 -5.15 3.17
N ASN A 234 -13.36 -6.12 3.81
CA ASN A 234 -12.09 -5.85 4.50
C ASN A 234 -10.91 -5.79 3.52
N HIS A 235 -11.01 -6.45 2.36
CA HIS A 235 -9.90 -6.65 1.42
C HIS A 235 -8.59 -6.99 2.14
N LEU A 236 -8.67 -7.93 3.07
CA LEU A 236 -7.59 -8.27 3.98
C LEU A 236 -6.51 -9.07 3.22
N PRO A 237 -5.24 -8.63 3.17
CA PRO A 237 -4.21 -9.43 2.53
C PRO A 237 -3.91 -10.69 3.35
N VAL A 238 -4.30 -11.83 2.80
CA VAL A 238 -4.06 -13.15 3.41
C VAL A 238 -2.75 -13.76 2.95
N ARG A 239 -2.28 -13.39 1.76
CA ARG A 239 -0.99 -13.81 1.22
C ARG A 239 -0.39 -12.71 0.33
N LEU A 240 0.93 -12.59 0.41
CA LEU A 240 1.71 -11.79 -0.53
C LEU A 240 2.81 -12.67 -1.10
N ASP A 241 2.99 -12.66 -2.41
CA ASP A 241 4.17 -13.22 -3.07
C ASP A 241 5.05 -12.04 -3.49
N LEU A 242 6.27 -11.99 -2.97
CA LEU A 242 7.27 -10.96 -3.25
C LEU A 242 8.28 -11.53 -4.25
N PHE A 243 8.48 -10.82 -5.37
CA PHE A 243 9.45 -11.17 -6.41
C PHE A 243 10.63 -10.20 -6.31
N LEU A 244 11.70 -10.66 -5.66
CA LEU A 244 12.89 -9.88 -5.39
C LEU A 244 13.94 -10.20 -6.47
N SER A 245 14.87 -9.27 -6.70
CA SER A 245 15.97 -9.48 -7.66
C SER A 245 16.83 -10.72 -7.34
N PHE A 246 16.88 -11.12 -6.06
CA PHE A 246 17.68 -12.23 -5.57
C PHE A 246 16.85 -13.46 -5.13
N GLY A 247 15.54 -13.50 -5.41
CA GLY A 247 14.71 -14.65 -5.09
C GLY A 247 13.22 -14.34 -4.93
N SER A 248 12.48 -15.25 -4.33
CA SER A 248 11.06 -15.02 -4.01
C SER A 248 10.78 -15.28 -2.55
N ALA A 249 9.92 -14.44 -1.99
CA ALA A 249 9.41 -14.58 -0.64
C ALA A 249 7.89 -14.66 -0.65
N LYS A 250 7.33 -15.30 0.37
CA LYS A 250 5.89 -15.40 0.58
C LYS A 250 5.57 -15.03 2.01
N CYS A 251 4.64 -14.11 2.16
CA CYS A 251 4.07 -13.74 3.45
C CYS A 251 2.70 -14.39 3.57
N TYR A 252 2.48 -15.16 4.64
CA TYR A 252 1.19 -15.79 4.93
C TYR A 252 0.62 -15.20 6.20
N LEU A 253 -0.64 -14.76 6.16
CA LEU A 253 -1.36 -14.30 7.33
C LEU A 253 -1.44 -15.44 8.36
N THR A 254 -1.12 -15.13 9.61
CA THR A 254 -1.19 -16.07 10.74
C THR A 254 -2.28 -15.69 11.73
N GLY A 255 -2.68 -14.42 11.75
CA GLY A 255 -3.71 -13.92 12.65
C GLY A 255 -4.12 -12.49 12.31
N PHE A 256 -5.33 -12.13 12.71
CA PHE A 256 -5.87 -10.79 12.56
C PHE A 256 -6.83 -10.48 13.71
N LYS A 257 -6.96 -9.20 14.06
CA LYS A 257 -7.95 -8.68 15.03
C LYS A 257 -8.36 -7.27 14.66
N GLY A 258 -9.49 -6.81 15.19
CA GLY A 258 -9.94 -5.43 15.04
C GLY A 258 -10.48 -5.08 13.64
N LEU A 259 -10.96 -6.07 12.88
CA LEU A 259 -11.54 -5.83 11.56
C LEU A 259 -12.72 -4.86 11.61
N ARG A 260 -12.89 -4.10 10.53
CA ARG A 260 -14.04 -3.19 10.38
C ARG A 260 -15.32 -3.94 10.04
N ASN A 261 -15.22 -4.91 9.13
CA ASN A 261 -16.35 -5.66 8.59
C ASN A 261 -16.22 -7.14 8.95
N ASP A 262 -17.32 -7.88 8.85
CA ASP A 262 -17.32 -9.33 9.03
C ASP A 262 -16.50 -10.04 7.95
N MET A 263 -15.87 -11.15 8.33
CA MET A 263 -15.02 -11.98 7.46
C MET A 263 -15.87 -12.94 6.64
N THR A 264 -16.54 -12.44 5.61
CA THR A 264 -17.45 -13.25 4.77
C THR A 264 -16.71 -14.06 3.70
N SER A 265 -15.44 -13.76 3.41
CA SER A 265 -14.63 -14.49 2.44
C SER A 265 -14.13 -15.85 2.91
N LYS A 266 -14.17 -16.14 4.21
CA LYS A 266 -13.72 -17.43 4.74
C LYS A 266 -14.63 -18.55 4.21
N VAL A 267 -14.01 -19.65 3.78
CA VAL A 267 -14.69 -20.85 3.26
C VAL A 267 -14.39 -22.00 4.20
N GLU A 268 -15.39 -22.86 4.40
CA GLU A 268 -15.26 -24.13 5.14
C GLU A 268 -14.45 -25.18 4.36
#